data_AF-A0A4P8L0W8-F1
#
_entry.id   AF-A0A4P8L0W8-F1
#
_cell.length_a   1.000
_cell.length_b   1.000
_cell.length_c   1.000
_cell.angle_alpha   90.00
_cell.angle_beta   90.00
_cell.angle_gamma   90.00
#
_symmetry.space_group_name_H-M   'P 1'
#
loop_
_entity.id
_entity.type
_entity.pdbx_description
1 polymer ?
#
loop_
_entity_poly.entity_id
_entity_poly.type
_entity_poly.pdbx_seq_one_letter_code
_entity_poly.pdbx_strand_id
1 'polypeptide(L)'
;MHCFFHSEDCQAAGSGEDNSSMIICSGRPAAAFTSFVFLDRDGILNVDRSDHVKHWSEFQFYPDALEALRRLRRRKIEVILVSNQSALNRGLTQWNDFLDIHRNMLQRIRAEGGDLLAAFYCPHRPDEACDCRKPRPGMLRAAADLYGVPLHATTMMGDKVTVGH
;
A
#
# COMPACT_ATOMS: atom_id res chain seq x y z
N MET A 1 17.78 -4.18 -23.54
CA MET A 1 16.58 -4.80 -22.93
C MET A 1 17.00 -5.53 -21.66
N HIS A 2 17.31 -4.79 -20.61
CA HIS A 2 17.58 -5.31 -19.26
C HIS A 2 17.23 -4.17 -18.28
N CYS A 3 15.94 -4.01 -18.02
CA CYS A 3 15.50 -3.17 -16.91
C CYS A 3 15.69 -3.99 -15.63
N PHE A 4 16.82 -3.78 -14.96
CA PHE A 4 17.01 -4.22 -13.58
C PHE A 4 16.06 -3.39 -12.70
N PHE A 5 14.87 -3.91 -12.42
CA PHE A 5 13.99 -3.38 -11.40
C PHE A 5 14.66 -3.55 -10.03
N HIS A 6 15.23 -2.48 -9.47
CA HIS A 6 15.58 -2.46 -8.04
C HIS A 6 14.30 -2.33 -7.23
N SER A 7 14.11 -3.21 -6.26
CA SER A 7 12.86 -3.43 -5.52
C SER A 7 12.50 -2.35 -4.49
N GLU A 8 12.95 -1.10 -4.67
CA GLU A 8 12.99 -0.07 -3.61
C GLU A 8 12.56 1.34 -4.04
N ASP A 9 12.22 1.56 -5.32
CA ASP A 9 11.87 2.89 -5.81
C ASP A 9 10.37 3.16 -5.65
N CYS A 10 10.03 3.89 -4.58
CA CYS A 10 8.73 4.55 -4.47
C CYS A 10 8.72 5.79 -5.38
N GLN A 11 7.81 5.82 -6.36
CA GLN A 11 7.67 6.93 -7.29
C GLN A 11 6.31 7.62 -7.06
N ALA A 12 6.28 8.94 -7.19
CA ALA A 12 5.02 9.66 -7.31
C ALA A 12 4.46 9.37 -8.71
N ALA A 13 3.31 8.70 -8.78
CA ALA A 13 2.62 8.42 -10.02
C ALA A 13 1.56 9.48 -10.27
N GLY A 14 1.78 10.28 -11.32
CA GLY A 14 0.83 11.23 -11.86
C GLY A 14 1.20 11.54 -13.31
N SER A 15 0.25 11.41 -14.23
CA SER A 15 0.33 12.08 -15.52
C SER A 15 0.38 13.59 -15.26
N GLY A 16 1.28 14.30 -15.94
CA GLY A 16 1.49 15.73 -15.75
C GLY A 16 0.16 16.51 -15.64
N GLU A 17 0.17 17.47 -14.72
CA GLU A 17 -0.86 18.52 -14.50
C GLU A 17 -2.05 18.22 -13.57
N ASP A 18 -2.23 17.01 -13.03
CA ASP A 18 -3.37 16.73 -12.14
C ASP A 18 -2.98 16.51 -10.67
N ASN A 19 -3.81 16.99 -9.74
CA ASN A 19 -3.62 16.95 -8.27
C ASN A 19 -3.84 15.53 -7.68
N SER A 20 -3.47 14.52 -8.47
CA SER A 20 -3.80 13.11 -8.34
C SER A 20 -2.56 12.24 -8.06
N SER A 21 -1.44 12.87 -7.68
CA SER A 21 -0.16 12.18 -7.46
C SER A 21 -0.19 11.27 -6.23
N MET A 22 -0.50 10.00 -6.45
CA MET A 22 -0.33 8.95 -5.44
C MET A 22 1.11 8.44 -5.45
N ILE A 23 1.53 7.78 -4.38
CA ILE A 23 2.86 7.16 -4.28
C ILE A 23 2.71 5.68 -4.58
N ILE A 24 3.49 5.17 -5.53
CA ILE A 24 3.54 3.76 -5.89
C ILE A 24 4.92 3.23 -5.53
N CYS A 25 4.95 2.22 -4.67
CA CYS A 25 6.14 1.43 -4.37
C CYS A 25 5.94 0.03 -4.94
N SER A 26 6.48 -0.22 -6.11
CA SER A 26 6.36 -1.50 -6.82
C SER A 26 7.39 -2.51 -6.30
N GLY A 27 6.93 -3.65 -5.78
CA GLY A 27 7.79 -4.67 -5.19
C GLY A 27 8.32 -5.68 -6.20
N ARG A 28 7.46 -6.18 -7.10
CA ARG A 28 7.78 -7.20 -8.13
C ARG A 28 6.81 -7.10 -9.33
N PRO A 29 7.18 -7.63 -10.52
CA PRO A 29 6.22 -7.87 -11.60
C PRO A 29 5.12 -8.84 -11.17
N ALA A 30 3.89 -8.67 -11.67
CA ALA A 30 2.84 -9.66 -11.46
C ALA A 30 3.28 -11.01 -12.05
N ALA A 31 3.34 -12.03 -11.20
CA ALA A 31 3.40 -13.40 -11.65
C ALA A 31 2.00 -13.89 -12.04
N ALA A 32 1.90 -15.05 -12.70
CA ALA A 32 0.64 -15.66 -13.14
C ALA A 32 -0.22 -16.19 -11.97
N PHE A 33 -0.52 -15.32 -11.01
CA PHE A 33 -1.42 -15.56 -9.91
C PHE A 33 -2.81 -15.04 -10.27
N THR A 34 -3.84 -15.80 -9.89
CA THR A 34 -5.22 -15.55 -10.31
C THR A 34 -6.05 -14.83 -9.25
N SER A 35 -5.46 -14.46 -8.12
CA SER A 35 -6.18 -13.88 -6.99
C SER A 35 -5.38 -12.79 -6.30
N PHE A 36 -6.07 -11.69 -6.00
CA PHE A 36 -5.48 -10.49 -5.42
C PHE A 36 -6.30 -10.06 -4.21
N VAL A 37 -5.60 -9.57 -3.18
CA VAL A 37 -6.20 -8.96 -1.99
C VAL A 37 -5.64 -7.56 -1.81
N PHE A 38 -6.54 -6.61 -1.59
CA PHE A 38 -6.16 -5.26 -1.17
C PHE A 38 -6.13 -5.18 0.35
N LEU A 39 -5.04 -4.66 0.90
CA LEU A 39 -4.80 -4.59 2.35
C LEU A 39 -4.55 -3.14 2.80
N ASP A 40 -5.21 -2.71 3.88
CA ASP A 40 -4.83 -1.46 4.54
C ASP A 40 -3.57 -1.61 5.40
N ARG A 41 -2.88 -0.50 5.66
CA ARG A 41 -1.70 -0.47 6.53
C ARG A 41 -2.11 -0.25 7.99
N ASP A 42 -2.52 0.97 8.31
CA ASP A 42 -2.85 1.38 9.68
C ASP A 42 -4.21 0.80 10.09
N GLY A 43 -4.25 0.13 11.25
CA GLY A 43 -5.42 -0.57 11.79
C GLY A 43 -5.61 -2.00 11.27
N ILE A 44 -4.81 -2.45 10.29
CA ILE A 44 -4.91 -3.80 9.71
C ILE A 44 -3.57 -4.53 9.74
N LEU A 45 -2.54 -3.93 9.14
CA LEU A 45 -1.18 -4.48 9.15
C LEU A 45 -0.44 -4.05 10.43
N ASN A 46 -0.55 -2.79 10.80
CA ASN A 46 0.03 -2.21 12.00
C ASN A 46 -1.02 -1.55 12.89
N VAL A 47 -0.67 -1.38 14.16
CA VAL A 47 -1.48 -0.66 15.14
C VAL A 47 -1.72 0.77 14.64
N ASP A 48 -3.00 1.16 14.54
CA ASP A 48 -3.37 2.54 14.19
C ASP A 48 -3.01 3.51 15.32
N ARG A 49 -2.66 4.74 14.95
CA ARG A 49 -2.28 5.80 15.88
C ARG A 49 -3.01 7.08 15.54
N SER A 50 -3.60 7.71 16.56
CA SER A 50 -4.30 9.00 16.40
C SER A 50 -3.38 10.13 15.91
N ASP A 51 -2.08 10.04 16.20
CA ASP A 51 -1.04 11.01 15.82
C ASP A 51 -0.23 10.59 14.58
N HIS A 52 -0.69 9.56 13.86
CA HIS A 52 0.00 8.94 12.73
C HIS A 52 1.31 8.21 13.10
N VAL A 53 1.65 7.17 12.33
CA VAL A 53 2.97 6.53 12.39
C VAL A 53 3.94 7.36 11.54
N LYS A 54 4.89 8.02 12.21
CA LYS A 54 5.82 8.99 11.62
C LYS A 54 7.22 8.43 11.45
N HIS A 55 7.62 7.47 12.28
CA HIS A 55 8.93 6.81 12.23
C HIS A 55 8.79 5.29 12.38
N TRP A 56 9.81 4.54 11.93
CA TRP A 56 9.84 3.08 12.06
C TRP A 56 9.73 2.60 13.52
N SER A 57 10.30 3.34 14.48
CA SER A 57 10.19 3.02 15.91
C SER A 57 8.75 3.05 16.44
N GLU A 58 7.84 3.77 15.76
CA GLU A 58 6.42 3.82 16.10
C GLU A 58 5.61 2.70 15.40
N PHE A 59 6.20 2.04 14.39
CA PHE A 59 5.53 1.03 13.59
C PHE A 59 5.50 -0.31 14.33
N GLN A 60 4.29 -0.77 14.66
CA GLN A 60 4.08 -2.04 15.36
C GLN A 60 3.12 -2.91 14.58
N PHE A 61 3.60 -4.03 14.05
CA PHE A 61 2.76 -5.02 13.39
C PHE A 61 1.76 -5.63 14.36
N TYR A 62 0.56 -5.92 13.88
CA TYR A 62 -0.27 -6.93 14.54
C TYR A 62 0.38 -8.31 14.36
N PRO A 63 0.54 -9.12 15.43
CA PRO A 63 1.14 -10.45 15.31
C PRO A 63 0.47 -11.33 14.25
N ASP A 64 -0.86 -11.28 14.18
CA ASP A 64 -1.65 -12.08 13.25
C ASP A 64 -1.56 -11.59 11.79
N ALA A 65 -1.20 -10.32 11.56
CA ALA A 65 -1.11 -9.77 10.21
C ALA A 65 0.06 -10.37 9.43
N LEU A 66 1.21 -10.59 10.08
CA LEU A 66 2.37 -11.24 9.46
C LEU A 66 2.07 -12.71 9.11
N GLU A 67 1.41 -13.41 10.02
CA GLU A 67 0.96 -14.79 9.80
C GLU A 67 -0.05 -14.87 8.63
N ALA A 68 -0.98 -13.90 8.53
CA ALA A 68 -1.94 -13.83 7.44
C ALA A 68 -1.25 -13.61 6.08
N LEU A 69 -0.30 -12.68 5.99
CA LEU A 69 0.48 -12.43 4.76
C LEU A 69 1.25 -13.68 4.32
N ARG A 70 1.87 -14.38 5.27
CA ARG A 70 2.56 -15.66 5.02
C ARG A 70 1.61 -16.72 4.46
N ARG A 71 0.39 -16.83 5.00
CA ARG A 71 -0.65 -17.74 4.51
C ARG A 71 -1.13 -17.39 3.11
N LEU A 72 -1.36 -16.11 2.82
CA LEU A 72 -1.76 -15.63 1.50
C LEU A 72 -0.71 -15.97 0.45
N ARG A 73 0.57 -15.72 0.75
CA ARG A 73 1.69 -16.09 -0.13
C ARG A 73 1.71 -17.60 -0.41
N ARG A 74 1.57 -18.44 0.61
CA ARG A 74 1.50 -19.92 0.44
C ARG A 74 0.33 -20.37 -0.43
N ARG A 75 -0.78 -19.63 -0.40
CA ARG A 75 -1.97 -19.86 -1.24
C ARG A 75 -1.87 -19.24 -2.62
N LYS A 76 -0.72 -18.65 -2.98
CA LYS A 76 -0.50 -18.03 -4.29
C LYS A 76 -1.47 -16.86 -4.55
N ILE A 77 -1.82 -16.13 -3.49
CA ILE A 77 -2.63 -14.92 -3.53
C ILE A 77 -1.69 -13.73 -3.41
N GLU A 78 -1.76 -12.80 -4.36
CA GLU A 78 -0.96 -11.58 -4.33
C GLU A 78 -1.62 -10.51 -3.47
N VAL A 79 -0.82 -9.77 -2.73
CA VAL A 79 -1.29 -8.73 -1.81
C VAL A 79 -0.82 -7.37 -2.28
N ILE A 80 -1.75 -6.44 -2.45
CA ILE A 80 -1.48 -5.05 -2.78
C ILE A 80 -1.88 -4.19 -1.59
N LEU A 81 -0.92 -3.43 -1.06
CA LEU A 81 -1.18 -2.53 0.05
C LEU A 81 -1.76 -1.20 -0.46
N VAL A 82 -2.80 -0.69 0.18
CA VAL A 82 -3.46 0.59 -0.17
C VAL A 82 -3.72 1.41 1.09
N SER A 83 -3.08 2.57 1.24
CA SER A 83 -3.16 3.34 2.49
C SER A 83 -3.21 4.86 2.32
N ASN A 84 -3.95 5.54 3.20
CA ASN A 84 -4.00 7.01 3.25
C ASN A 84 -2.88 7.51 4.19
N GLN A 85 -1.87 8.20 3.65
CA GLN A 85 -0.70 8.70 4.37
C GLN A 85 -0.66 10.24 4.39
N SER A 86 -1.75 10.84 4.90
CA SER A 86 -1.89 12.31 4.96
C SER A 86 -0.85 13.00 5.85
N ALA A 87 -0.11 12.26 6.66
CA ALA A 87 0.98 12.82 7.46
C ALA A 87 2.04 13.52 6.58
N LEU A 88 2.23 13.07 5.33
CA LEU A 88 3.15 13.68 4.37
C LEU A 88 2.72 15.10 3.99
N ASN A 89 1.52 15.29 3.42
CA ASN A 89 1.04 16.64 3.05
C ASN A 89 0.64 17.51 4.26
N ARG A 90 0.58 16.93 5.46
CA ARG A 90 0.47 17.69 6.72
C ARG A 90 1.83 18.16 7.26
N GLY A 91 2.95 17.71 6.68
CA GLY A 91 4.29 17.99 7.18
C GLY A 91 4.62 17.33 8.52
N LEU A 92 3.88 16.29 8.90
CA LEU A 92 4.06 15.56 10.18
C LEU A 92 5.11 14.46 10.08
N THR A 93 5.42 14.00 8.87
CA THR A 93 6.50 13.04 8.58
C THR A 93 7.23 13.49 7.32
N GLN A 94 8.53 13.20 7.24
CA GLN A 94 9.33 13.51 6.06
C GLN A 94 9.29 12.35 5.07
N TRP A 95 9.62 12.64 3.80
CA TRP A 95 9.68 11.60 2.77
C TRP A 95 10.66 10.48 3.14
N ASN A 96 11.82 10.84 3.70
CA ASN A 96 12.83 9.86 4.11
C ASN A 96 12.32 8.93 5.23
N ASP A 97 11.60 9.47 6.22
CA ASP A 97 11.00 8.66 7.29
C ASP A 97 9.91 7.73 6.75
N PHE A 98 9.07 8.22 5.84
CA PHE A 98 8.06 7.40 5.16
C PHE A 98 8.70 6.26 4.36
N LEU A 99 9.75 6.54 3.59
CA LEU A 99 10.49 5.53 2.83
C LEU A 99 11.15 4.52 3.76
N ASP A 100 11.71 4.97 4.88
CA ASP A 100 12.31 4.11 5.88
C ASP A 100 11.28 3.16 6.50
N ILE A 101 10.09 3.67 6.87
CA ILE A 101 8.96 2.84 7.31
C ILE A 101 8.61 1.80 6.24
N HIS A 102 8.46 2.22 4.97
CA HIS A 102 8.09 1.31 3.89
C HIS A 102 9.12 0.18 3.69
N ARG A 103 10.41 0.52 3.65
CA ARG A 103 11.50 -0.44 3.44
C ARG A 103 11.58 -1.44 4.59
N ASN A 104 11.60 -0.96 5.83
CA ASN A 104 11.66 -1.83 7.01
C ASN A 104 10.42 -2.71 7.14
N MET A 105 9.23 -2.17 6.81
CA MET A 105 7.99 -2.94 6.77
C MET A 105 8.09 -4.09 5.77
N LEU A 106 8.52 -3.81 4.54
CA LEU A 106 8.67 -4.83 3.50
C LEU A 106 9.74 -5.88 3.86
N GLN A 107 10.87 -5.46 4.42
CA GLN A 107 11.92 -6.35 4.90
C GLN A 107 11.40 -7.29 5.98
N ARG A 108 10.65 -6.77 6.96
CA ARG A 108 10.08 -7.59 8.04
C ARG A 108 9.05 -8.59 7.51
N ILE A 109 8.15 -8.16 6.61
CA ILE A 109 7.17 -9.05 5.98
C ILE A 109 7.87 -10.22 5.27
N ARG A 110 8.94 -9.92 4.50
CA ARG A 110 9.70 -10.94 3.76
C ARG A 110 10.47 -11.88 4.68
N ALA A 111 11.05 -11.36 5.77
CA ALA A 111 11.74 -12.17 6.77
C ALA A 111 10.81 -13.23 7.42
N GLU A 112 9.52 -12.90 7.57
CA GLU A 112 8.49 -13.79 8.12
C GLU A 112 7.84 -14.70 7.04
N GLY A 113 8.34 -14.65 5.79
CA GLY A 113 7.85 -15.48 4.69
C GLY A 113 6.57 -14.95 4.01
N GLY A 114 6.19 -13.70 4.24
CA GLY A 114 5.17 -12.98 3.47
C GLY A 114 5.76 -12.25 2.25
N ASP A 115 4.93 -11.54 1.50
CA ASP A 115 5.37 -10.55 0.50
C ASP A 115 4.24 -9.58 0.19
N LEU A 116 4.60 -8.47 -0.45
CA LEU A 116 3.65 -7.57 -1.12
C LEU A 116 4.02 -7.47 -2.59
N LEU A 117 3.02 -7.50 -3.47
CA LEU A 117 3.22 -7.23 -4.90
C LEU A 117 3.59 -5.77 -5.12
N ALA A 118 2.85 -4.87 -4.46
CA ALA A 118 3.00 -3.44 -4.53
C ALA A 118 2.35 -2.75 -3.33
N ALA A 119 2.71 -1.48 -3.13
CA ALA A 119 2.05 -0.60 -2.19
C ALA A 119 1.69 0.74 -2.85
N PHE A 120 0.46 1.19 -2.61
CA PHE A 120 -0.08 2.44 -3.09
C PHE A 120 -0.45 3.32 -1.89
N TYR A 121 -0.04 4.57 -1.93
CA TYR A 121 -0.27 5.52 -0.85
C TYR A 121 -0.85 6.83 -1.37
N CYS A 122 -1.88 7.33 -0.68
CA CYS A 122 -2.40 8.68 -0.91
C CYS A 122 -1.75 9.65 0.10
N PRO A 123 -0.88 10.59 -0.31
CA PRO A 123 -0.26 11.55 0.60
C PRO A 123 -1.19 12.71 0.98
N HIS A 124 -2.32 12.86 0.27
CA HIS A 124 -3.23 13.98 0.40
C HIS A 124 -4.06 14.00 1.69
N ARG A 125 -4.27 15.22 2.18
CA ARG A 125 -5.21 15.60 3.22
C ARG A 125 -6.66 15.50 2.73
N PRO A 126 -7.64 15.46 3.67
CA PRO A 126 -9.06 15.40 3.30
C PRO A 126 -9.56 16.57 2.43
N ASP A 127 -8.92 17.73 2.53
CA ASP A 127 -9.29 18.98 1.86
C ASP A 127 -8.65 19.17 0.47
N GLU A 128 -7.69 18.33 0.07
CA GLU A 128 -6.96 18.45 -1.21
C GLU A 128 -7.71 17.83 -2.41
N ALA A 129 -8.95 17.38 -2.21
CA ALA A 129 -9.89 16.94 -3.25
C ALA A 129 -9.37 15.90 -4.28
N CYS A 130 -8.39 15.07 -3.94
CA CYS A 130 -7.78 14.09 -4.85
C CYS A 130 -8.59 12.80 -5.07
N ASP A 131 -8.40 12.11 -6.20
CA ASP A 131 -9.14 10.87 -6.51
C ASP A 131 -8.57 9.60 -5.89
N CYS A 132 -7.35 9.69 -5.33
CA CYS A 132 -6.65 8.54 -4.76
C CYS A 132 -6.99 8.28 -3.28
N ARG A 133 -7.49 9.28 -2.53
CA ARG A 133 -7.78 9.13 -1.10
C ARG A 133 -8.98 8.21 -0.86
N LYS A 134 -8.80 7.14 -0.09
CA LYS A 134 -9.92 6.28 0.35
C LYS A 134 -10.95 7.13 1.11
N PRO A 135 -12.26 6.97 0.85
CA PRO A 135 -12.90 5.84 0.17
C PRO A 135 -12.95 5.87 -1.37
N ARG A 136 -12.36 6.88 -2.03
CA ARG A 136 -12.35 6.92 -3.50
C ARG A 136 -11.52 5.75 -4.07
N PRO A 137 -11.90 5.24 -5.25
CA PRO A 137 -11.30 4.03 -5.81
C PRO A 137 -9.97 4.29 -6.55
N GLY A 138 -9.42 5.50 -6.55
CA GLY A 138 -8.27 5.85 -7.40
C GLY A 138 -7.06 4.95 -7.22
N MET A 139 -6.67 4.61 -5.98
CA MET A 139 -5.57 3.66 -5.73
C MET A 139 -5.90 2.24 -6.22
N LEU A 140 -7.15 1.80 -6.09
CA LEU A 140 -7.57 0.46 -6.55
C LEU A 140 -7.56 0.38 -8.07
N ARG A 141 -8.04 1.43 -8.76
CA ARG A 141 -8.01 1.52 -10.23
C ARG A 141 -6.57 1.53 -10.75
N ALA A 142 -5.70 2.36 -10.17
CA ALA A 142 -4.29 2.38 -10.55
C ALA A 142 -3.61 1.02 -10.36
N ALA A 143 -3.91 0.32 -9.27
CA ALA A 143 -3.42 -1.04 -9.06
C ALA A 143 -3.96 -2.04 -10.08
N ALA A 144 -5.24 -1.93 -10.45
CA ALA A 144 -5.87 -2.77 -11.46
C ALA A 144 -5.27 -2.55 -12.85
N ASP A 145 -5.06 -1.29 -13.24
CA ASP A 145 -4.46 -0.94 -14.52
C ASP A 145 -3.00 -1.41 -14.61
N LEU A 146 -2.22 -1.24 -13.52
CA LEU A 146 -0.80 -1.60 -13.51
C LEU A 146 -0.55 -3.11 -13.44
N TYR A 147 -1.39 -3.86 -12.71
CA TYR A 147 -1.18 -5.28 -12.44
C TYR A 147 -2.22 -6.21 -13.10
N GLY A 148 -3.12 -5.67 -13.90
CA GLY A 148 -4.18 -6.45 -14.58
C GLY A 148 -5.16 -7.08 -13.59
N VAL A 149 -5.42 -6.43 -12.45
CA VAL A 149 -6.24 -7.00 -11.38
C VAL A 149 -7.73 -6.90 -11.75
N PRO A 150 -8.47 -8.02 -11.82
CA PRO A 150 -9.91 -7.98 -12.05
C PRO A 150 -10.63 -7.50 -10.79
N LEU A 151 -10.92 -6.19 -10.70
CA LEU A 151 -11.52 -5.58 -9.50
C LEU A 151 -12.80 -6.28 -9.02
N HIS A 152 -13.61 -6.82 -9.95
CA HIS A 152 -14.84 -7.57 -9.64
C HIS A 152 -14.60 -8.89 -8.89
N ALA A 153 -13.37 -9.39 -8.86
CA ALA A 153 -12.98 -10.63 -8.20
C ALA A 153 -12.01 -10.37 -7.02
N THR A 154 -11.89 -9.13 -6.56
CA THR A 154 -10.98 -8.78 -5.44
C THR A 154 -11.72 -8.57 -4.12
N THR A 155 -11.06 -8.96 -3.04
CA THR A 155 -11.50 -8.66 -1.67
C THR A 155 -10.62 -7.55 -1.09
N MET A 156 -11.25 -6.54 -0.48
CA MET A 156 -10.56 -5.50 0.27
C MET A 156 -10.68 -5.78 1.77
N MET A 157 -9.54 -5.84 2.47
CA MET A 157 -9.46 -5.98 3.92
C MET A 157 -9.06 -4.62 4.52
N GLY A 158 -10.01 -3.95 5.16
CA GLY A 158 -9.85 -2.62 5.76
C GLY A 158 -10.69 -2.48 7.02
N ASP A 159 -10.17 -1.78 8.03
CA ASP A 159 -10.83 -1.55 9.32
C ASP A 159 -11.91 -0.46 9.21
N LYS A 160 -11.69 0.50 8.31
CA LYS A 160 -12.68 1.54 8.00
C LYS A 160 -13.66 1.01 6.98
N VAL A 161 -14.81 0.56 7.48
CA VAL A 161 -15.99 0.18 6.71
C VAL A 161 -16.25 1.24 5.63
N THR A 162 -15.90 0.90 4.38
CA THR A 162 -16.47 1.59 3.23
C THR A 162 -17.06 0.51 2.34
N VAL A 163 -18.22 0.01 2.74
CA VAL A 163 -19.01 -0.85 1.88
C VAL A 163 -19.61 0.05 0.80
N GLY A 164 -19.21 -0.19 -0.44
CA GLY A 164 -19.91 0.34 -1.59
C GLY A 164 -21.32 -0.24 -1.65
N HIS A 165 -22.29 0.64 -1.82
CA HIS A 165 -23.49 0.37 -2.59
C HIS A 165 -23.67 1.52 -3.58
#